data_AF-A0A2P5DU80-F1
#
_entry.id   AF-A0A2P5DU80-F1
#
_cell.length_a   1.000
_cell.length_b   1.000
_cell.length_c   1.000
_cell.angle_alpha   90.00
_cell.angle_beta   90.00
_cell.angle_gamma   90.00
#
_symmetry.space_group_name_H-M   'P 1'
#
loop_
_entity.id
_entity.type
_entity.pdbx_description
1 polymer ?
#
loop_
_entity_poly.entity_id
_entity_poly.type
_entity_poly.pdbx_seq_one_letter_code
_entity_poly.pdbx_strand_id
1 'polypeptide(L)'
;MRRSSGGKGSEMGFGVASLNLFLHLLLIQLAHGREFTSDNYLRLPSSNIGDEVEDDFSAQMMVESEEHEKENNGHFQAHSLSHMDQTDPNIMVFFTMNDLKVSKTMPIYFPKNDPSTTPPRLLHRDEASSIPFSSKELPNLLKFFSFSQDSPQGRAMEDTLRQCENRPIKGENKLCATSLESMLDFTREAFGWVDFSVVTTTYLTNLSTSFQNYTILEVPKEILAPKMVACHTMPYPYAVYYCHYQESENKVYKILLGGETGDKVEAVAVCHMDTSQWSRNHVSFQVLKIKPGTLPVCHFFAAENLVWIPTSE
;
A
#
# COMPACT_ATOMS: atom_id res chain seq x y z
N MET A 1 10.45 49.85 61.92
CA MET A 1 10.63 48.50 62.53
C MET A 1 10.41 47.47 61.43
N ARG A 2 11.49 46.85 60.95
CA ARG A 2 11.81 45.40 61.01
C ARG A 2 10.80 44.47 60.30
N ARG A 3 11.22 43.92 59.14
CA ARG A 3 11.47 42.47 58.81
C ARG A 3 10.18 41.66 58.58
N SER A 4 10.03 40.67 57.68
CA SER A 4 10.90 39.79 56.88
C SER A 4 9.95 39.03 55.90
N SER A 5 10.23 38.89 54.59
CA SER A 5 10.90 37.77 53.88
C SER A 5 10.08 36.50 53.54
N GLY A 6 10.16 36.07 52.27
CA GLY A 6 10.01 34.69 51.78
C GLY A 6 8.67 34.40 51.10
N GLY A 7 8.54 33.79 49.91
CA GLY A 7 9.46 33.09 49.02
C GLY A 7 8.74 31.90 48.37
N LYS A 8 8.69 31.89 47.03
CA LYS A 8 8.54 30.78 46.05
C LYS A 8 7.60 29.57 46.32
N GLY A 9 6.78 29.27 45.32
CA GLY A 9 6.24 27.93 45.06
C GLY A 9 5.12 27.94 44.00
N SER A 10 5.47 28.02 42.72
CA SER A 10 4.53 27.68 41.64
C SER A 10 4.66 26.18 41.40
N GLU A 11 3.73 25.40 41.97
CA GLU A 11 3.55 24.01 41.59
C GLU A 11 2.81 23.97 40.25
N MET A 12 3.47 23.40 39.23
CA MET A 12 2.81 22.97 38.00
C MET A 12 1.83 21.84 38.36
N GLY A 13 0.53 22.12 38.28
CA GLY A 13 -0.50 21.09 38.25
C GLY A 13 -0.45 20.33 36.93
N PHE A 14 0.46 19.36 36.81
CA PHE A 14 0.30 18.25 35.89
C PHE A 14 -0.58 17.21 36.58
N GLY A 15 -1.82 17.06 36.17
CA GLY A 15 -2.65 16.00 36.74
C GLY A 15 -4.08 16.01 36.22
N VAL A 16 -4.60 14.81 35.98
CA VAL A 16 -5.98 14.46 35.65
C VAL A 16 -6.34 14.43 34.16
N ALA A 17 -5.99 15.43 33.33
CA ALA A 17 -6.36 15.40 31.90
C ALA A 17 -5.57 14.33 31.10
N SER A 18 -4.24 14.26 31.29
CA SER A 18 -3.42 13.23 30.63
C SER A 18 -3.72 11.81 31.13
N LEU A 19 -4.11 11.66 32.40
CA LEU A 19 -4.35 10.33 32.98
C LEU A 19 -5.61 9.68 32.39
N ASN A 20 -6.64 10.48 32.08
CA ASN A 20 -7.85 9.99 31.41
C ASN A 20 -7.59 9.60 29.95
N LEU A 21 -6.73 10.33 29.23
CA LEU A 21 -6.35 9.97 27.86
C LEU A 21 -5.56 8.65 27.83
N PHE A 22 -4.60 8.50 28.76
CA PHE A 22 -3.86 7.24 28.92
C PHE A 22 -4.76 6.08 29.32
N LEU A 23 -5.76 6.30 30.18
CA LEU A 23 -6.71 5.26 30.58
C LEU A 23 -7.64 4.85 29.44
N HIS A 24 -8.08 5.81 28.61
CA HIS A 24 -8.84 5.50 27.39
C HIS A 24 -8.00 4.73 26.37
N LEU A 25 -6.74 5.12 26.15
CA LEU A 25 -5.81 4.39 25.29
C LEU A 25 -5.54 2.97 25.80
N LEU A 26 -5.39 2.78 27.12
CA LEU A 26 -5.16 1.47 27.73
C LEU A 26 -6.41 0.57 27.65
N LEU A 27 -7.61 1.13 27.78
CA LEU A 27 -8.87 0.41 27.60
C LEU A 27 -9.12 0.04 26.13
N ILE A 28 -8.68 0.87 25.18
CA ILE A 28 -8.64 0.52 23.76
C ILE A 28 -7.67 -0.66 23.55
N GLN A 29 -6.48 -0.66 24.14
CA GLN A 29 -5.55 -1.78 23.99
C GLN A 29 -6.07 -3.12 24.53
N LEU A 30 -6.77 -3.11 25.67
CA LEU A 30 -7.32 -4.33 26.27
C LEU A 30 -8.52 -4.90 25.48
N ALA A 31 -9.22 -4.07 24.69
CA ALA A 31 -10.34 -4.51 23.85
C ALA A 31 -9.92 -5.02 22.46
N HIS A 32 -8.70 -4.70 22.00
CA HIS A 32 -8.23 -4.98 20.63
C HIS A 32 -7.15 -6.06 20.52
N GLY A 33 -6.96 -6.87 21.58
CA GLY A 33 -6.13 -8.07 21.52
C GLY A 33 -6.79 -9.19 20.70
N ARG A 34 -6.88 -9.00 19.38
CA ARG A 34 -7.25 -10.05 18.41
C ARG A 34 -6.19 -10.11 17.32
N GLU A 35 -5.84 -11.33 16.92
CA GLU A 35 -4.89 -11.60 15.84
C GLU A 35 -5.30 -10.89 14.56
N PHE A 36 -4.62 -9.79 14.25
CA PHE A 36 -4.59 -9.21 12.93
C PHE A 36 -3.66 -10.08 12.08
N THR A 37 -4.23 -10.94 11.23
CA THR A 37 -3.45 -11.73 10.28
C THR A 37 -3.05 -10.84 9.11
N SER A 38 -1.76 -10.76 8.82
CA SER A 38 -1.19 -9.96 7.73
C SER A 38 -1.60 -10.45 6.33
N ASP A 39 -2.27 -11.60 6.25
CA ASP A 39 -2.54 -12.33 4.99
C ASP A 39 -3.74 -11.78 4.20
N ASN A 40 -4.45 -10.78 4.74
CA ASN A 40 -5.72 -10.27 4.20
C ASN A 40 -5.63 -8.89 3.52
N TYR A 41 -4.44 -8.32 3.36
CA TYR A 41 -4.27 -7.03 2.71
C TYR A 41 -3.36 -7.18 1.52
N LEU A 42 -3.72 -6.52 0.41
CA LEU A 42 -2.81 -6.33 -0.71
C LEU A 42 -1.55 -5.66 -0.17
N ARG A 43 -0.48 -6.44 0.04
CA ARG A 43 0.86 -5.88 0.11
C ARG A 43 1.07 -5.18 -1.21
N LEU A 44 0.94 -3.85 -1.21
CA LEU A 44 1.32 -3.07 -2.35
C LEU A 44 2.79 -3.38 -2.62
N PRO A 45 3.11 -3.99 -3.75
CA PRO A 45 4.47 -4.33 -4.06
C PRO A 45 5.10 -3.11 -4.73
N SER A 46 5.48 -2.12 -3.93
CA SER A 46 6.33 -1.02 -4.40
C SER A 46 7.65 -1.00 -3.64
N SER A 47 8.71 -1.04 -4.45
CA SER A 47 10.12 -0.75 -4.20
C SER A 47 10.87 -1.59 -3.16
N ASN A 48 11.29 -2.80 -3.56
CA ASN A 48 12.64 -3.26 -3.25
C ASN A 48 13.61 -2.74 -4.32
N ILE A 49 13.74 -1.42 -4.46
CA ILE A 49 14.95 -0.74 -4.94
C ILE A 49 14.93 0.61 -4.27
N GLY A 50 15.76 0.81 -3.24
CA GLY A 50 16.20 2.16 -2.96
C GLY A 50 16.93 2.66 -4.20
N ASP A 51 16.54 3.81 -4.73
CA ASP A 51 17.43 4.58 -5.61
C ASP A 51 18.66 4.96 -4.78
N GLU A 52 19.64 4.07 -4.70
CA GLU A 52 21.02 4.49 -4.48
C GLU A 52 21.42 5.29 -5.71
N VAL A 53 21.45 6.60 -5.53
CA VAL A 53 22.14 7.51 -6.43
C VAL A 53 23.62 7.13 -6.39
N GLU A 54 24.07 6.32 -7.35
CA GLU A 54 25.49 6.24 -7.68
C GLU A 54 25.88 7.54 -8.39
N ASP A 55 26.38 8.50 -7.61
CA ASP A 55 27.15 9.63 -8.14
C ASP A 55 28.63 9.21 -8.27
N ASP A 56 29.10 9.26 -9.52
CA ASP A 56 30.46 9.59 -9.97
C ASP A 56 31.63 8.65 -9.60
N PHE A 57 32.09 7.86 -10.58
CA PHE A 57 33.46 8.04 -11.09
C PHE A 57 33.63 7.44 -12.50
N SER A 58 33.56 8.30 -13.50
CA SER A 58 34.10 7.99 -14.83
C SER A 58 35.63 8.12 -14.83
N ALA A 59 36.34 7.02 -15.08
CA ALA A 59 37.73 7.05 -15.54
C ALA A 59 38.04 5.86 -16.50
N GLN A 60 37.92 6.15 -17.79
CA GLN A 60 38.79 5.78 -18.91
C GLN A 60 39.41 4.36 -19.04
N MET A 61 39.01 3.67 -20.13
CA MET A 61 39.81 2.90 -21.11
C MET A 61 40.69 1.69 -20.72
N MET A 62 40.32 0.56 -21.35
CA MET A 62 41.15 -0.30 -22.25
C MET A 62 42.06 -1.42 -21.67
N VAL A 63 41.75 -2.64 -22.13
CA VAL A 63 42.64 -3.75 -22.59
C VAL A 63 43.07 -4.86 -21.60
N GLU A 64 42.54 -6.06 -21.92
CA GLU A 64 43.06 -7.45 -21.92
C GLU A 64 43.96 -8.07 -20.81
N SER A 65 43.62 -9.34 -20.55
CA SER A 65 44.45 -10.54 -20.28
C SER A 65 44.71 -11.02 -18.84
N GLU A 66 44.10 -12.19 -18.57
CA GLU A 66 44.54 -13.43 -17.90
C GLU A 66 45.33 -13.45 -16.55
N GLU A 67 44.69 -14.20 -15.63
CA GLU A 67 45.20 -15.24 -14.70
C GLU A 67 45.83 -14.96 -13.31
N HIS A 68 45.37 -15.83 -12.39
CA HIS A 68 45.88 -16.31 -11.09
C HIS A 68 45.48 -15.63 -9.75
N GLU A 69 44.45 -16.24 -9.15
CA GLU A 69 44.30 -16.69 -7.74
C GLU A 69 44.95 -15.90 -6.59
N LYS A 70 44.10 -15.42 -5.66
CA LYS A 70 44.12 -15.87 -4.26
C LYS A 70 42.85 -15.47 -3.50
N GLU A 71 42.31 -16.46 -2.79
CA GLU A 71 41.15 -16.39 -1.89
C GLU A 71 41.29 -15.31 -0.81
N ASN A 72 40.21 -14.60 -0.54
CA ASN A 72 39.86 -14.24 0.83
C ASN A 72 38.33 -14.30 1.01
N ASN A 73 37.91 -15.17 1.93
CA ASN A 73 36.52 -15.45 2.26
C ASN A 73 35.83 -14.23 2.91
N GLY A 74 34.89 -13.63 2.18
CA GLY A 74 33.84 -12.76 2.71
C GLY A 74 32.50 -13.33 2.29
N HIS A 75 31.81 -13.99 3.21
CA HIS A 75 30.54 -14.68 2.97
C HIS A 75 29.41 -13.67 2.73
N PHE A 76 29.28 -13.18 1.50
CA PHE A 76 28.01 -12.59 1.03
C PHE A 76 27.17 -13.74 0.49
N GLN A 77 26.19 -14.19 1.30
CA GLN A 77 25.14 -15.08 0.81
C GLN A 77 24.33 -14.32 -0.25
N ALA A 78 24.76 -14.45 -1.50
CA ALA A 78 23.86 -14.43 -2.62
C ALA A 78 22.86 -15.57 -2.36
N HIS A 79 21.69 -15.22 -1.82
CA HIS A 79 20.58 -16.16 -1.77
C HIS A 79 20.18 -16.48 -3.21
N SER A 80 20.77 -17.57 -3.69
CA SER A 80 20.41 -18.31 -4.88
C SER A 80 18.88 -18.41 -4.94
N LEU A 81 18.30 -17.76 -5.94
CA LEU A 81 16.92 -17.86 -6.36
C LEU A 81 16.67 -19.28 -6.89
N SER A 82 16.51 -20.23 -5.99
CA SER A 82 16.02 -21.57 -6.29
C SER A 82 14.78 -21.80 -5.43
N HIS A 83 13.59 -21.49 -5.97
CA HIS A 83 12.29 -22.13 -5.72
C HIS A 83 11.18 -21.30 -6.39
N MET A 84 10.81 -21.64 -7.64
CA MET A 84 9.61 -21.13 -8.31
C MET A 84 8.32 -21.84 -7.82
N ASP A 85 8.15 -22.00 -6.50
CA ASP A 85 6.99 -22.73 -5.92
C ASP A 85 6.25 -21.97 -4.80
N GLN A 86 6.59 -20.70 -4.54
CA GLN A 86 5.88 -19.86 -3.57
C GLN A 86 5.81 -18.41 -4.04
N THR A 87 5.15 -18.17 -5.18
CA THR A 87 4.75 -16.81 -5.55
C THR A 87 3.68 -16.35 -4.56
N ASP A 88 3.93 -15.27 -3.81
CA ASP A 88 2.95 -14.67 -2.89
C ASP A 88 1.64 -14.41 -3.65
N PRO A 89 0.52 -15.09 -3.32
CA PRO A 89 -0.72 -14.98 -4.09
C PRO A 89 -1.24 -13.54 -4.14
N ASN A 90 -0.89 -12.69 -3.17
CA ASN A 90 -1.30 -11.28 -3.13
C ASN A 90 -0.85 -10.48 -4.36
N ILE A 91 0.22 -10.91 -5.05
CA ILE A 91 0.71 -10.22 -6.26
C ILE A 91 -0.01 -10.69 -7.53
N MET A 92 -0.88 -11.71 -7.43
CA MET A 92 -1.66 -12.26 -8.55
C MET A 92 -2.90 -11.40 -8.83
N VAL A 93 -2.67 -10.11 -9.05
CA VAL A 93 -3.69 -9.12 -9.45
C VAL A 93 -3.36 -8.46 -10.78
N PHE A 94 -2.11 -8.58 -11.25
CA PHE A 94 -1.64 -7.94 -12.47
C PHE A 94 -2.03 -8.72 -13.72
N PHE A 95 -2.40 -8.00 -14.76
CA PHE A 95 -2.67 -8.54 -16.10
C PHE A 95 -2.31 -7.50 -17.17
N THR A 96 -2.41 -7.87 -18.44
CA THR A 96 -2.18 -6.93 -19.55
C THR A 96 -3.50 -6.54 -20.20
N MET A 97 -3.55 -5.38 -20.87
CA MET A 97 -4.71 -4.99 -21.67
C MET A 97 -5.16 -6.05 -22.69
N ASN A 98 -4.24 -6.90 -23.18
CA ASN A 98 -4.56 -7.98 -24.12
C ASN A 98 -5.43 -9.08 -23.50
N ASP A 99 -5.44 -9.19 -22.18
CA ASP A 99 -6.24 -10.14 -21.41
C ASP A 99 -7.67 -9.63 -21.13
N LEU A 100 -7.95 -8.35 -21.41
CA LEU A 100 -9.25 -7.72 -21.15
C LEU A 100 -10.31 -8.12 -22.20
N LYS A 101 -10.63 -9.41 -22.26
CA LYS A 101 -11.50 -10.04 -23.26
C LYS A 101 -12.47 -11.02 -22.60
N VAL A 102 -13.69 -11.06 -23.12
CA VAL A 102 -14.70 -12.04 -22.69
C VAL A 102 -14.13 -13.46 -22.82
N SER A 103 -14.47 -14.31 -21.85
CA SER A 103 -13.99 -15.69 -21.71
C SER A 103 -12.50 -15.83 -21.42
N LYS A 104 -11.75 -14.74 -21.23
CA LYS A 104 -10.40 -14.85 -20.68
C LYS A 104 -10.48 -15.29 -19.23
N THR A 105 -9.74 -16.34 -18.91
CA THR A 105 -9.55 -16.84 -17.55
C THR A 105 -8.15 -16.50 -17.06
N MET A 106 -8.04 -16.09 -15.79
CA MET A 106 -6.76 -15.82 -15.13
C MET A 106 -6.85 -16.10 -13.62
N PRO A 107 -5.74 -16.50 -12.98
CA PRO A 107 -5.69 -16.63 -11.53
C PRO A 107 -5.69 -15.23 -10.89
N ILE A 108 -6.64 -14.97 -10.00
CA ILE A 108 -6.76 -13.68 -9.30
C ILE A 108 -6.86 -13.91 -7.81
N TYR A 109 -6.11 -13.11 -7.05
CA TYR A 109 -6.27 -13.00 -5.61
C TYR A 109 -7.21 -11.85 -5.25
N PHE A 110 -8.27 -12.17 -4.52
CA PHE A 110 -9.16 -11.22 -3.86
C PHE A 110 -9.20 -11.57 -2.37
N PRO A 111 -8.78 -10.67 -1.47
CA PRO A 111 -8.87 -10.91 -0.04
C PRO A 111 -10.31 -11.27 0.35
N LYS A 112 -10.43 -12.37 1.09
CA LYS A 112 -11.71 -12.77 1.67
C LYS A 112 -11.95 -11.95 2.93
N ASN A 113 -13.12 -11.32 3.01
CA ASN A 113 -13.57 -10.69 4.23
C ASN A 113 -13.79 -11.77 5.29
N ASP A 114 -13.03 -11.74 6.39
CA ASP A 114 -13.32 -12.53 7.57
C ASP A 114 -14.39 -11.81 8.41
N PRO A 115 -15.63 -12.33 8.50
CA PRO A 115 -16.70 -11.69 9.25
C PRO A 115 -16.40 -11.54 10.75
N SER A 116 -15.42 -12.29 11.28
CA SER A 116 -15.01 -12.24 12.67
C SER A 116 -13.98 -11.13 12.95
N THR A 117 -13.40 -10.53 11.90
CA THR A 117 -12.46 -9.43 11.98
C THR A 117 -13.19 -8.09 11.86
N THR A 118 -12.85 -7.15 12.75
CA THR A 118 -13.30 -5.76 12.61
C THR A 118 -12.32 -5.04 11.70
N PRO A 119 -12.77 -4.39 10.61
CA PRO A 119 -11.88 -3.60 9.77
C PRO A 119 -11.18 -2.51 10.60
N PRO A 120 -9.92 -2.17 10.30
CA PRO A 120 -9.24 -1.06 10.92
C PRO A 120 -10.09 0.21 10.82
N ARG A 121 -10.24 0.92 11.94
CA ARG A 121 -10.98 2.18 11.96
C ARG A 121 -10.18 3.27 11.23
N LEU A 122 -10.84 4.00 10.34
CA LEU A 122 -10.29 5.24 9.79
C LEU A 122 -10.44 6.35 10.83
N LEU A 123 -9.32 6.91 11.25
CA LEU A 123 -9.27 7.92 12.29
C LEU A 123 -9.71 9.28 11.72
N HIS A 124 -10.21 10.15 12.60
CA HIS A 124 -10.37 11.56 12.27
C HIS A 124 -9.01 12.25 12.26
N ARG A 125 -8.89 13.35 11.50
CA ARG A 125 -7.64 14.11 11.37
C ARG A 125 -6.99 14.45 12.72
N ASP A 126 -7.77 14.91 13.70
CA ASP A 126 -7.24 15.29 15.02
C ASP A 126 -6.61 14.09 15.75
N GLU A 127 -7.27 12.94 15.71
CA GLU A 127 -6.79 11.70 16.32
C GLU A 127 -5.57 11.15 15.56
N ALA A 128 -5.63 11.11 14.22
CA ALA A 128 -4.52 10.69 13.38
C ALA A 128 -3.27 11.57 13.59
N SER A 129 -3.45 12.88 13.71
CA SER A 129 -2.34 13.83 13.93
C SER A 129 -1.66 13.68 15.30
N SER A 130 -2.35 13.06 16.27
CA SER A 130 -1.79 12.77 17.59
C SER A 130 -0.89 11.54 17.62
N ILE A 131 -0.92 10.73 16.56
CA ILE A 131 -0.10 9.51 16.41
C ILE A 131 0.95 9.78 15.33
N PRO A 132 2.25 9.80 15.64
CA PRO A 132 3.28 9.97 14.64
C PRO A 132 3.18 8.89 13.55
N PHE A 133 3.35 9.28 12.28
CA PHE A 133 3.38 8.35 11.15
C PHE A 133 4.71 8.51 10.41
N SER A 134 5.76 7.89 10.97
CA SER A 134 7.13 8.00 10.45
C SER A 134 7.97 6.80 10.87
N SER A 135 8.81 6.27 9.97
CA SER A 135 9.73 5.16 10.24
C SER A 135 10.70 5.46 11.38
N LYS A 136 11.08 6.73 11.56
CA LYS A 136 11.95 7.19 12.67
C LYS A 136 11.32 6.97 14.05
N GLU A 137 9.99 6.91 14.11
CA GLU A 137 9.22 6.70 15.34
C GLU A 137 8.80 5.24 15.52
N LEU A 138 9.21 4.33 14.63
CA LEU A 138 8.81 2.92 14.65
C LEU A 138 9.00 2.27 16.04
N PRO A 139 10.12 2.42 16.77
CA PRO A 139 10.25 1.84 18.11
C PRO A 139 9.20 2.34 19.11
N ASN A 140 8.85 3.63 19.03
CA ASN A 140 7.82 4.24 19.88
C ASN A 140 6.43 3.76 19.48
N LEU A 141 6.16 3.63 18.18
CA LEU A 141 4.89 3.16 17.64
C LEU A 141 4.63 1.69 17.98
N LEU A 142 5.64 0.82 17.84
CA LEU A 142 5.54 -0.58 18.23
C LEU A 142 5.20 -0.72 19.72
N LYS A 143 5.84 0.08 20.58
CA LYS A 143 5.50 0.14 22.00
C LYS A 143 4.09 0.70 22.24
N PHE A 144 3.69 1.74 21.52
CA PHE A 144 2.38 2.37 21.62
C PHE A 144 1.23 1.45 21.19
N PHE A 145 1.46 0.52 20.28
CA PHE A 145 0.48 -0.48 19.85
C PHE A 145 0.71 -1.86 20.48
N SER A 146 1.68 -1.99 21.38
CA SER A 146 2.02 -3.24 22.06
C SER A 146 2.38 -4.40 21.12
N PHE A 147 3.12 -4.09 20.05
CA PHE A 147 3.67 -5.07 19.11
C PHE A 147 5.17 -5.27 19.30
N SER A 148 5.62 -6.52 19.14
CA SER A 148 7.04 -6.83 18.98
C SER A 148 7.50 -6.47 17.58
N GLN A 149 8.75 -6.00 17.43
CA GLN A 149 9.34 -5.70 16.12
C GLN A 149 9.33 -6.93 15.19
N ASP A 150 9.63 -8.11 15.72
CA ASP A 150 9.67 -9.37 14.96
C ASP A 150 8.29 -10.04 14.80
N SER A 151 7.21 -9.40 15.25
CA SER A 151 5.85 -9.89 14.99
C SER A 151 5.43 -9.62 13.54
N PRO A 152 4.48 -10.39 12.97
CA PRO A 152 3.88 -10.07 11.69
C PRO A 152 3.36 -8.63 11.61
N GLN A 153 2.74 -8.14 12.69
CA GLN A 153 2.21 -6.78 12.80
C GLN A 153 3.34 -5.74 12.81
N GLY A 154 4.42 -6.01 13.56
CA GLY A 154 5.56 -5.11 13.63
C GLY A 154 6.27 -4.93 12.29
N ARG A 155 6.50 -6.04 11.57
CA ARG A 155 7.04 -6.02 10.20
C ARG A 155 6.10 -5.32 9.23
N ALA A 156 4.79 -5.57 9.32
CA ALA A 156 3.79 -4.93 8.47
C ALA A 156 3.76 -3.40 8.68
N MET A 157 3.86 -2.94 9.92
CA MET A 157 3.99 -1.50 10.24
C MET A 157 5.26 -0.90 9.64
N GLU A 158 6.41 -1.57 9.80
CA GLU A 158 7.68 -1.12 9.23
C GLU A 158 7.61 -1.04 7.69
N ASP A 159 7.08 -2.07 7.04
CA ASP A 159 6.87 -2.12 5.59
C ASP A 159 5.98 -0.97 5.11
N THR A 160 4.85 -0.73 5.79
CA THR A 160 3.92 0.37 5.48
C THR A 160 4.62 1.73 5.59
N LEU A 161 5.29 2.01 6.71
CA LEU A 161 5.98 3.28 6.92
C LEU A 161 7.06 3.52 5.85
N ARG A 162 7.89 2.50 5.58
CA ARG A 162 8.93 2.55 4.55
C ARG A 162 8.34 2.87 3.18
N GLN A 163 7.26 2.18 2.79
CA GLN A 163 6.62 2.40 1.49
C GLN A 163 6.00 3.79 1.35
N CYS A 164 5.36 4.27 2.42
CA CYS A 164 4.76 5.60 2.47
C CYS A 164 5.82 6.71 2.34
N GLU A 165 7.02 6.50 2.88
CA GLU A 165 8.11 7.46 2.85
C GLU A 165 8.99 7.38 1.59
N ASN A 166 8.87 6.32 0.80
CA ASN A 166 9.62 6.19 -0.45
C ASN A 166 9.31 7.36 -1.39
N ARG A 167 10.27 7.73 -2.24
CA ARG A 167 10.03 8.78 -3.23
C ARG A 167 8.97 8.34 -4.25
N PRO A 168 8.12 9.26 -4.74
CA PRO A 168 7.21 8.96 -5.85
C PRO A 168 7.98 8.62 -7.13
N ILE A 169 7.39 7.80 -7.99
CA ILE A 169 7.88 7.61 -9.35
C ILE A 169 7.78 8.94 -10.11
N LYS A 170 8.66 9.17 -11.10
CA LYS A 170 8.56 10.38 -11.93
C LYS A 170 7.17 10.47 -12.60
N GLY A 171 6.46 11.56 -12.35
CA GLY A 171 5.09 11.78 -12.85
C GLY A 171 4.00 11.11 -11.98
N GLU A 172 4.36 10.48 -10.87
CA GLU A 172 3.43 10.03 -9.83
C GLU A 172 3.37 11.08 -8.72
N ASN A 173 2.15 11.34 -8.25
CA ASN A 173 1.92 11.99 -6.97
C ASN A 173 1.32 10.95 -6.03
N LYS A 174 1.79 10.92 -4.78
CA LYS A 174 1.31 9.95 -3.79
C LYS A 174 1.30 10.52 -2.38
N LEU A 175 0.47 9.93 -1.53
CA LEU A 175 0.32 10.23 -0.12
C LEU A 175 -0.15 8.97 0.61
N CYS A 176 0.37 8.71 1.81
CA CYS A 176 -0.32 7.81 2.75
C CYS A 176 -1.30 8.59 3.61
N ALA A 177 -2.59 8.44 3.32
CA ALA A 177 -3.67 9.06 4.06
C ALA A 177 -3.95 8.28 5.35
N THR A 178 -3.77 8.93 6.49
CA THR A 178 -4.03 8.38 7.83
C THR A 178 -5.43 8.75 8.36
N SER A 179 -6.18 9.55 7.59
CA SER A 179 -7.53 10.00 7.90
C SER A 179 -8.35 10.19 6.62
N LEU A 180 -9.68 10.11 6.72
CA LEU A 180 -10.57 10.35 5.56
C LEU A 180 -10.36 11.75 5.00
N GLU A 181 -10.22 12.73 5.90
CA GLU A 181 -10.09 14.12 5.49
C GLU A 181 -8.77 14.32 4.72
N SER A 182 -7.67 13.66 5.10
CA SER A 182 -6.39 13.74 4.37
C SER A 182 -6.48 13.11 2.97
N MET A 183 -7.22 12.00 2.85
CA MET A 183 -7.51 11.36 1.56
C MET A 183 -8.30 12.31 0.65
N LEU A 184 -9.37 12.93 1.17
CA LEU A 184 -10.23 13.82 0.40
C LEU A 184 -9.49 15.10 -0.04
N ASP A 185 -8.60 15.64 0.79
CA ASP A 185 -7.77 16.78 0.42
C ASP A 185 -6.84 16.43 -0.75
N PHE A 186 -6.20 15.25 -0.71
CA PHE A 186 -5.37 14.76 -1.82
C PHE A 186 -6.18 14.51 -3.10
N THR A 187 -7.38 13.95 -2.99
CA THR A 187 -8.28 13.77 -4.13
C THR A 187 -8.71 15.11 -4.74
N ARG A 188 -8.95 16.15 -3.91
CA ARG A 188 -9.23 17.51 -4.38
C ARG A 188 -8.02 18.17 -5.04
N GLU A 189 -6.81 17.95 -4.52
CA GLU A 189 -5.59 18.42 -5.17
C GLU A 189 -5.46 17.83 -6.59
N ALA A 190 -5.82 16.56 -6.74
CA ALA A 190 -5.81 15.91 -8.05
C ALA A 190 -6.88 16.48 -9.00
N PHE A 191 -8.13 16.63 -8.57
CA PHE A 191 -9.24 17.00 -9.47
C PHE A 191 -9.58 18.49 -9.51
N GLY A 192 -8.99 19.29 -8.64
CA GLY A 192 -9.38 20.69 -8.43
C GLY A 192 -10.78 20.79 -7.80
N TRP A 193 -11.61 21.66 -8.37
CA TRP A 193 -12.97 21.96 -7.87
C TRP A 193 -14.07 21.09 -8.49
N VAL A 194 -13.70 20.06 -9.24
CA VAL A 194 -14.66 19.13 -9.86
C VAL A 194 -15.17 18.16 -8.79
N ASP A 195 -16.47 17.93 -8.76
CA ASP A 195 -17.05 16.89 -7.92
C ASP A 195 -16.50 15.51 -8.31
N PHE A 196 -16.47 14.59 -7.35
CA PHE A 196 -15.92 13.26 -7.58
C PHE A 196 -16.70 12.19 -6.83
N SER A 197 -16.61 10.97 -7.34
CA SER A 197 -17.23 9.79 -6.78
C SER A 197 -16.19 8.69 -6.62
N VAL A 198 -16.54 7.67 -5.84
CA VAL A 198 -15.69 6.50 -5.61
C VAL A 198 -16.26 5.29 -6.35
N VAL A 199 -15.38 4.51 -6.95
CA VAL A 199 -15.68 3.21 -7.55
C VAL A 199 -14.87 2.16 -6.81
N THR A 200 -15.53 1.07 -6.42
CA THR A 200 -14.91 -0.03 -5.67
C THR A 200 -15.29 -1.38 -6.29
N THR A 201 -14.45 -2.38 -6.04
CA THR A 201 -14.80 -3.78 -6.32
C THR A 201 -15.92 -4.23 -5.39
N THR A 202 -16.90 -4.95 -5.94
CA THR A 202 -18.04 -5.48 -5.18
C THR A 202 -18.09 -7.00 -5.32
N TYR A 203 -18.04 -7.71 -4.20
CA TYR A 203 -18.28 -9.16 -4.17
C TYR A 203 -19.79 -9.41 -4.20
N LEU A 204 -20.28 -10.01 -5.29
CA LEU A 204 -21.71 -10.30 -5.49
C LEU A 204 -22.13 -11.61 -4.81
N THR A 205 -21.16 -12.42 -4.42
CA THR A 205 -21.31 -13.61 -3.57
C THR A 205 -20.30 -13.56 -2.43
N ASN A 206 -20.53 -14.35 -1.37
CA ASN A 206 -19.50 -14.57 -0.37
C ASN A 206 -18.36 -15.39 -0.98
N LEU A 207 -17.15 -14.83 -1.03
CA LEU A 207 -16.00 -15.51 -1.61
C LEU A 207 -15.72 -16.83 -0.88
N SER A 208 -15.67 -17.91 -1.64
CA SER A 208 -15.34 -19.24 -1.13
C SER A 208 -13.85 -19.34 -0.77
N THR A 209 -12.99 -18.79 -1.64
CA THR A 209 -11.51 -18.76 -1.53
C THR A 209 -10.97 -17.39 -1.93
N SER A 210 -9.85 -16.98 -1.31
CA SER A 210 -9.17 -15.73 -1.65
C SER A 210 -8.38 -15.82 -2.96
N PHE A 211 -8.05 -17.02 -3.44
CA PHE A 211 -7.29 -17.23 -4.66
C PHE A 211 -7.94 -18.33 -5.51
N GLN A 212 -8.26 -18.01 -6.75
CA GLN A 212 -8.82 -18.95 -7.73
C GLN A 212 -8.72 -18.39 -9.15
N ASN A 213 -9.04 -19.22 -10.14
CA ASN A 213 -9.26 -18.73 -11.50
C ASN A 213 -10.60 -18.00 -11.62
N TYR A 214 -10.55 -16.82 -12.24
CA TYR A 214 -11.73 -16.05 -12.61
C TYR A 214 -11.78 -15.88 -14.12
N THR A 215 -12.99 -15.94 -14.66
CA THR A 215 -13.29 -15.73 -16.08
C THR A 215 -14.06 -14.44 -16.27
N ILE A 216 -13.66 -13.63 -17.26
CA ILE A 216 -14.38 -12.42 -17.67
C ILE A 216 -15.70 -12.83 -18.35
N LEU A 217 -16.83 -12.49 -17.74
CA LEU A 217 -18.16 -12.95 -18.16
C LEU A 217 -18.79 -12.05 -19.24
N GLU A 218 -18.49 -10.77 -19.21
CA GLU A 218 -19.06 -9.76 -20.10
C GLU A 218 -17.97 -8.84 -20.65
N VAL A 219 -18.32 -8.07 -21.70
CA VAL A 219 -17.40 -7.07 -22.25
C VAL A 219 -17.03 -6.06 -21.15
N PRO A 220 -15.74 -5.91 -20.82
CA PRO A 220 -15.27 -4.94 -19.84
C PRO A 220 -15.75 -3.52 -20.16
N LYS A 221 -16.28 -2.82 -19.16
CA LYS A 221 -16.83 -1.47 -19.31
C LYS A 221 -15.79 -0.45 -18.88
N GLU A 222 -15.30 0.36 -19.82
CA GLU A 222 -14.42 1.50 -19.50
C GLU A 222 -15.23 2.59 -18.79
N ILE A 223 -14.70 3.08 -17.68
CA ILE A 223 -15.20 4.28 -17.01
C ILE A 223 -14.34 5.43 -17.53
N LEU A 224 -14.98 6.34 -18.27
CA LEU A 224 -14.29 7.50 -18.85
C LEU A 224 -13.92 8.48 -17.74
N ALA A 225 -12.69 8.34 -17.24
CA ALA A 225 -12.12 9.18 -16.19
C ALA A 225 -10.77 9.72 -16.67
N PRO A 226 -10.71 10.97 -17.18
CA PRO A 226 -9.47 11.58 -17.68
C PRO A 226 -8.36 11.65 -16.63
N LYS A 227 -8.75 11.69 -15.36
CA LYS A 227 -7.89 11.59 -14.19
C LYS A 227 -8.56 10.68 -13.17
N MET A 228 -7.77 10.00 -12.35
CA MET A 228 -8.26 9.18 -11.25
C MET A 228 -7.25 9.23 -10.09
N VAL A 229 -7.73 8.94 -8.87
CA VAL A 229 -6.87 8.72 -7.71
C VAL A 229 -7.16 7.32 -7.17
N ALA A 230 -6.16 6.45 -7.21
CA ALA A 230 -6.24 5.13 -6.62
C ALA A 230 -5.78 5.20 -5.16
N CYS A 231 -6.50 4.53 -4.26
CA CYS A 231 -6.15 4.42 -2.85
C CYS A 231 -6.21 2.96 -2.43
N HIS A 232 -5.09 2.46 -1.92
CA HIS A 232 -4.91 1.08 -1.50
C HIS A 232 -4.79 1.01 0.01
N THR A 233 -5.49 0.05 0.62
CA THR A 233 -5.34 -0.19 2.06
C THR A 233 -3.93 -0.67 2.38
N MET A 234 -3.38 -0.13 3.47
CA MET A 234 -2.06 -0.50 3.97
C MET A 234 -2.18 -1.25 5.29
N PRO A 235 -1.40 -2.33 5.49
CA PRO A 235 -1.32 -3.02 6.77
C PRO A 235 -0.81 -2.09 7.88
N TYR A 236 -1.73 -1.60 8.72
CA TYR A 236 -1.41 -0.73 9.84
C TYR A 236 -2.46 -0.86 10.95
N PRO A 237 -2.16 -0.51 12.22
CA PRO A 237 -3.08 -0.75 13.34
C PRO A 237 -4.41 0.02 13.28
N TYR A 238 -4.46 1.06 12.46
CA TYR A 238 -5.68 1.78 12.06
C TYR A 238 -5.67 1.93 10.54
N ALA A 239 -6.79 2.33 9.93
CA ALA A 239 -6.86 2.39 8.47
C ALA A 239 -5.92 3.46 7.93
N VAL A 240 -5.02 3.03 7.04
CA VAL A 240 -4.12 3.87 6.26
C VAL A 240 -4.31 3.51 4.81
N TYR A 241 -4.37 4.52 3.95
CA TYR A 241 -4.48 4.34 2.51
C TYR A 241 -3.26 4.91 1.81
N TYR A 242 -2.53 4.08 1.07
CA TYR A 242 -1.60 4.56 0.06
C TYR A 242 -2.41 5.06 -1.14
N CYS A 243 -2.51 6.37 -1.26
CA CYS A 243 -3.19 7.03 -2.36
C CYS A 243 -2.18 7.56 -3.37
N HIS A 244 -2.47 7.41 -4.66
CA HIS A 244 -1.63 7.91 -5.72
C HIS A 244 -2.42 8.19 -7.01
N TYR A 245 -1.85 9.07 -7.84
CA TYR A 245 -2.28 9.27 -9.21
C TYR A 245 -1.07 9.53 -10.10
N GLN A 246 -1.18 9.15 -11.37
CA GLN A 246 -0.13 9.35 -12.37
C GLN A 246 -0.57 10.40 -13.38
N GLU A 247 0.37 11.24 -13.82
CA GLU A 247 0.13 12.26 -14.86
C GLU A 247 -0.07 11.64 -16.24
N SER A 248 0.53 10.47 -16.49
CA SER A 248 0.31 9.68 -17.70
C SER A 248 -1.09 9.10 -17.74
N GLU A 249 -1.57 8.78 -18.95
CA GLU A 249 -2.90 8.19 -19.17
C GLU A 249 -3.09 6.90 -18.34
N ASN A 250 -4.19 6.85 -17.61
CA ASN A 250 -4.68 5.66 -16.92
C ASN A 250 -6.09 5.36 -17.38
N LYS A 251 -6.46 4.09 -17.40
CA LYS A 251 -7.82 3.65 -17.73
C LYS A 251 -8.43 2.88 -16.58
N VAL A 252 -9.71 3.13 -16.33
CA VAL A 252 -10.47 2.44 -15.27
C VAL A 252 -11.52 1.57 -15.92
N TYR A 253 -11.63 0.32 -15.46
CA TYR A 253 -12.58 -0.65 -15.98
C TYR A 253 -13.43 -1.25 -14.87
N LYS A 254 -14.70 -1.49 -15.18
CA LYS A 254 -15.58 -2.36 -14.39
C LYS A 254 -15.79 -3.67 -15.14
N ILE A 255 -15.50 -4.78 -14.47
CA ILE A 255 -15.35 -6.10 -15.08
C ILE A 255 -16.17 -7.11 -14.27
N LEU A 256 -17.11 -7.79 -14.91
CA LEU A 256 -17.84 -8.88 -14.28
C LEU A 256 -17.05 -10.18 -14.40
N LEU A 257 -16.67 -10.74 -13.25
CA LEU A 257 -15.88 -11.95 -13.12
C LEU A 257 -16.70 -13.10 -12.53
N GLY A 258 -16.50 -14.30 -13.06
CA GLY A 258 -17.00 -15.56 -12.51
C GLY A 258 -15.85 -16.48 -12.10
N GLY A 259 -15.78 -16.82 -10.82
CA GLY A 259 -14.82 -17.76 -10.26
C GLY A 259 -15.19 -19.21 -10.55
N GLU A 260 -14.20 -20.08 -10.64
CA GLU A 260 -14.41 -21.53 -10.86
C GLU A 260 -15.19 -22.21 -9.73
N THR A 261 -15.21 -21.60 -8.55
CA THR A 261 -16.01 -22.02 -7.38
C THR A 261 -17.46 -21.55 -7.41
N GLY A 262 -17.86 -20.78 -8.43
CA GLY A 262 -19.17 -20.14 -8.55
C GLY A 262 -19.23 -18.72 -7.97
N ASP A 263 -18.11 -18.21 -7.46
CA ASP A 263 -18.01 -16.84 -6.95
C ASP A 263 -18.27 -15.80 -8.06
N LYS A 264 -18.91 -14.68 -7.72
CA LYS A 264 -19.13 -13.56 -8.65
C LYS A 264 -18.62 -12.26 -8.07
N VAL A 265 -17.84 -11.54 -8.87
CA VAL A 265 -17.22 -10.28 -8.47
C VAL A 265 -17.44 -9.25 -9.59
N GLU A 266 -17.97 -8.09 -9.23
CA GLU A 266 -17.89 -6.90 -10.08
C GLU A 266 -16.60 -6.17 -9.70
N ALA A 267 -15.53 -6.46 -10.42
CA ALA A 267 -14.20 -5.97 -10.12
C ALA A 267 -13.91 -4.63 -10.79
N VAL A 268 -13.22 -3.76 -10.06
CA VAL A 268 -12.55 -2.59 -10.63
C VAL A 268 -11.13 -2.97 -10.99
N ALA A 269 -10.69 -2.53 -12.18
CA ALA A 269 -9.30 -2.62 -12.58
C ALA A 269 -8.81 -1.27 -13.09
N VAL A 270 -7.55 -0.97 -12.83
CA VAL A 270 -6.84 0.17 -13.40
C VAL A 270 -5.76 -0.34 -14.34
N CYS A 271 -5.60 0.31 -15.48
CA CYS A 271 -4.51 0.11 -16.41
C CYS A 271 -3.67 1.38 -16.53
N HIS A 272 -2.38 1.27 -16.24
CA HIS A 272 -1.39 2.31 -16.45
C HIS A 272 -0.84 2.19 -17.87
N MET A 273 -1.13 3.17 -18.73
CA MET A 273 -0.83 3.08 -20.17
C MET A 273 0.63 3.35 -20.49
N ASP A 274 1.31 4.15 -19.66
CA ASP A 274 2.75 4.40 -19.72
C ASP A 274 3.43 3.95 -18.43
N THR A 275 4.26 2.91 -18.56
CA THR A 275 5.07 2.34 -17.48
C THR A 275 6.56 2.56 -17.69
N SER A 276 6.95 3.45 -18.62
CA SER A 276 8.36 3.67 -18.99
C SER A 276 9.21 4.21 -17.84
N GLN A 277 8.60 4.97 -16.93
CA GLN A 277 9.27 5.54 -15.75
C GLN A 277 9.27 4.61 -14.54
N TRP A 278 8.59 3.46 -14.62
CA TRP A 278 8.52 2.53 -13.50
C TRP A 278 9.85 1.80 -13.32
N SER A 279 10.18 1.49 -12.07
CA SER A 279 11.38 0.72 -11.74
C SER A 279 11.38 -0.65 -12.42
N ARG A 280 12.53 -1.06 -12.97
CA ARG A 280 12.67 -2.36 -13.67
C ARG A 280 12.34 -3.55 -12.78
N ASN A 281 12.53 -3.46 -11.47
CA ASN A 281 12.21 -4.56 -10.56
C ASN A 281 10.82 -4.40 -9.91
N HIS A 282 9.98 -3.48 -10.40
CA HIS A 282 8.57 -3.43 -10.00
C HIS A 282 7.92 -4.80 -10.24
N VAL A 283 7.17 -5.32 -9.27
CA VAL A 283 6.77 -6.73 -9.27
C VAL A 283 5.89 -7.10 -10.47
N SER A 284 5.12 -6.13 -10.99
CA SER A 284 4.28 -6.35 -12.16
C SER A 284 5.08 -6.85 -13.36
N PHE A 285 6.33 -6.39 -13.53
CA PHE A 285 7.22 -6.85 -14.60
C PHE A 285 7.68 -8.30 -14.39
N GLN A 286 7.81 -8.73 -13.14
CA GLN A 286 8.13 -10.12 -12.79
C GLN A 286 6.93 -11.05 -13.05
N VAL A 287 5.74 -10.64 -12.61
CA VAL A 287 4.49 -11.39 -12.79
C VAL A 287 4.11 -11.51 -14.26
N LEU A 288 4.14 -10.39 -14.99
CA LEU A 288 3.72 -10.32 -16.40
C LEU A 288 4.83 -10.73 -17.37
N LYS A 289 6.08 -10.84 -16.90
CA LYS A 289 7.27 -11.14 -17.71
C LYS A 289 7.47 -10.13 -18.86
N ILE A 290 7.24 -8.85 -18.58
CA ILE A 290 7.41 -7.73 -19.51
C ILE A 290 8.41 -6.72 -18.96
N LYS A 291 8.76 -5.69 -19.73
CA LYS A 291 9.69 -4.62 -19.32
C LYS A 291 8.96 -3.27 -19.22
N PRO A 292 9.49 -2.30 -18.44
CA PRO A 292 8.98 -0.93 -18.43
C PRO A 292 8.76 -0.37 -19.84
N GLY A 293 7.62 0.27 -20.07
CA GLY A 293 7.28 0.97 -21.31
C GLY A 293 6.93 0.07 -22.51
N THR A 294 6.95 -1.26 -22.35
CA THR A 294 6.63 -2.18 -23.47
C THR A 294 5.14 -2.40 -23.67
N LEU A 295 4.37 -2.50 -22.58
CA LEU A 295 2.92 -2.69 -22.57
C LEU A 295 2.30 -1.96 -21.37
N PRO A 296 1.01 -1.59 -21.46
CA PRO A 296 0.24 -1.18 -20.29
C PRO A 296 0.22 -2.27 -19.22
N VAL A 297 0.36 -1.86 -17.96
CA VAL A 297 0.20 -2.76 -16.81
C VAL A 297 -1.17 -2.50 -16.20
N CYS A 298 -1.99 -3.54 -16.11
CA CYS A 298 -3.27 -3.48 -15.43
C CYS A 298 -3.23 -4.25 -14.12
N HIS A 299 -4.08 -3.87 -13.16
CA HIS A 299 -4.32 -4.67 -11.97
C HIS A 299 -5.73 -4.50 -11.42
N PHE A 300 -6.23 -5.57 -10.81
CA PHE A 300 -7.50 -5.55 -10.08
C PHE A 300 -7.35 -4.88 -8.71
N PHE A 301 -8.44 -4.30 -8.24
CA PHE A 301 -8.57 -3.71 -6.91
C PHE A 301 -9.34 -4.66 -6.02
N ALA A 302 -8.86 -4.89 -4.80
CA ALA A 302 -9.67 -5.54 -3.77
C ALA A 302 -10.82 -4.63 -3.33
N ALA A 303 -11.83 -5.19 -2.66
CA ALA A 303 -13.07 -4.48 -2.31
C ALA A 303 -12.84 -3.29 -1.35
N GLU A 304 -11.82 -3.37 -0.51
CA GLU A 304 -11.42 -2.34 0.44
C GLU A 304 -10.61 -1.19 -0.18
N ASN A 305 -10.11 -1.37 -1.41
CA ASN A 305 -9.41 -0.33 -2.16
C ASN A 305 -10.40 0.56 -2.90
N LEU A 306 -9.99 1.81 -3.11
CA LEU A 306 -10.86 2.86 -3.64
C LEU A 306 -10.24 3.44 -4.92
N VAL A 307 -11.08 3.70 -5.92
CA VAL A 307 -10.70 4.52 -7.08
C VAL A 307 -11.62 5.73 -7.13
N TRP A 308 -11.07 6.90 -6.86
CA TRP A 308 -11.78 8.16 -7.02
C TRP A 308 -11.71 8.61 -8.47
N ILE A 309 -12.84 9.06 -9.00
CA ILE A 309 -12.96 9.59 -10.36
C ILE A 309 -13.74 10.91 -10.32
N PRO A 310 -13.40 11.88 -11.18
CA PRO A 310 -14.23 13.07 -11.35
C PRO A 310 -15.61 12.65 -11.86
N THR A 311 -16.66 13.21 -11.28
CA THR A 311 -18.01 13.13 -11.84
C THR A 311 -18.14 14.23 -12.88
N SER A 312 -18.32 13.86 -14.14
CA SER A 312 -18.73 14.82 -15.17
C SER A 312 -20.13 15.34 -14.83
N GLU A 313 -20.35 16.66 -14.96
CA GLU A 313 -21.67 17.15 -15.37
C GLU A 313 -22.03 16.63 -16.77
#